data_AF-A0A1Q5PJU7-F1
#
_entry.id   AF-A0A1Q5PJU7-F1
#
_cell.length_a   1.000
_cell.length_b   1.000
_cell.length_c   1.000
_cell.angle_alpha   90.00
_cell.angle_beta   90.00
_cell.angle_gamma   90.00
#
_symmetry.space_group_name_H-M   'P 1'
#
loop_
_entity.id
_entity.type
_entity.pdbx_description
1 polymer ?
#
loop_
_entity_poly.entity_id
_entity_poly.type
_entity_poly.pdbx_seq_one_letter_code
_entity_poly.pdbx_strand_id
1 'polypeptide(L)'
;MANLNPESNEAQSQDNVTKDLQNLSYEEARAELIETARQLESRDIELEAALKLWERGQELAKVCENILRDAQNRVQKAQDEAAKAE
;
A
#
# COMPACT_ATOMS: atom_id res chain seq x y z
N MET A 1 15.38 25.11 -33.24
CA MET A 1 15.54 23.64 -33.37
C MET A 1 15.16 23.04 -32.02
N ALA A 2 14.12 22.22 -31.99
CA ALA A 2 13.42 21.82 -30.78
C ALA A 2 14.31 20.99 -29.85
N ASN A 3 14.38 21.38 -28.58
CA ASN A 3 14.96 20.58 -27.52
C ASN A 3 13.81 19.78 -26.89
N LEU A 4 13.65 18.52 -27.29
CA LEU A 4 12.73 17.57 -26.69
C LEU A 4 13.53 16.75 -25.68
N ASN A 5 13.37 17.07 -24.40
CA ASN A 5 13.92 16.28 -23.30
C ASN A 5 12.77 15.44 -22.69
N PRO A 6 12.71 14.12 -22.89
CA PRO A 6 11.59 13.28 -22.44
C PRO A 6 11.74 12.65 -21.04
N GLU A 7 12.84 12.87 -20.31
CA GLU A 7 13.16 12.06 -19.10
C GLU A 7 12.53 12.51 -17.76
N SER A 8 11.57 13.44 -17.74
CA SER A 8 11.06 13.99 -16.46
C SER A 8 9.81 13.32 -15.89
N ASN A 9 9.23 12.31 -16.54
CA ASN A 9 7.89 11.80 -16.17
C ASN A 9 7.89 10.48 -15.35
N GLU A 10 8.98 9.72 -15.32
CA GLU A 10 8.98 8.39 -14.66
C GLU A 10 9.21 8.47 -13.15
N ALA A 11 10.12 9.34 -12.70
CA ALA A 11 10.45 9.48 -11.27
C ALA A 11 9.31 10.13 -10.45
N GLN A 12 8.55 11.06 -11.03
CA GLN A 12 7.42 11.71 -10.35
C GLN A 12 6.19 10.80 -10.21
N SER A 13 6.10 9.75 -11.03
CA SER A 13 4.96 8.84 -11.06
C SER A 13 5.00 7.83 -9.91
N GLN A 14 6.19 7.37 -9.51
CA GLN A 14 6.35 6.37 -8.44
C GLN A 14 6.14 6.96 -7.03
N ASP A 15 6.61 8.20 -6.80
CA ASP A 15 6.44 8.90 -5.53
C ASP A 15 4.97 9.28 -5.25
N ASN A 16 4.19 9.57 -6.30
CA ASN A 16 2.78 9.89 -6.15
C ASN A 16 1.96 8.63 -5.83
N VAL A 17 2.24 7.52 -6.52
CA VAL A 17 1.57 6.23 -6.29
C VAL A 17 1.80 5.71 -4.86
N THR A 18 3.01 5.83 -4.33
CA THR A 18 3.31 5.47 -2.94
C THR A 18 2.67 6.40 -1.92
N LYS A 19 2.53 7.70 -2.24
CA LYS A 19 1.83 8.66 -1.38
C LYS A 19 0.32 8.45 -1.38
N ASP A 20 -0.27 8.12 -2.52
CA ASP A 20 -1.70 7.80 -2.64
C ASP A 20 -2.05 6.54 -1.84
N LEU A 21 -1.17 5.54 -1.85
CA LEU A 21 -1.27 4.35 -1.01
C LEU A 21 -1.31 4.64 0.49
N GLN A 22 -0.53 5.62 0.96
CA GLN A 22 -0.50 5.99 2.38
C GLN A 22 -1.77 6.72 2.84
N ASN A 23 -2.59 7.21 1.91
CA ASN A 23 -3.86 7.88 2.24
C ASN A 23 -5.05 6.92 2.27
N LEU A 24 -4.86 5.64 1.95
CA LEU A 24 -5.94 4.64 1.97
C LEU A 24 -6.38 4.33 3.41
N SER A 25 -7.68 4.14 3.59
CA SER A 25 -8.20 3.47 4.78
C SER A 25 -7.85 1.98 4.77
N TYR A 26 -7.92 1.33 5.94
CA TYR A 26 -7.66 -0.12 6.04
C TYR A 26 -8.55 -0.94 5.10
N GLU A 27 -9.85 -0.62 5.03
CA GLU A 27 -10.80 -1.38 4.21
C GLU A 27 -10.54 -1.20 2.71
N GLU A 28 -10.13 0.00 2.28
CA GLU A 28 -9.74 0.26 0.88
C GLU A 28 -8.47 -0.50 0.52
N ALA A 29 -7.42 -0.38 1.33
CA ALA A 29 -6.17 -1.10 1.12
C ALA A 29 -6.37 -2.61 1.10
N ARG A 30 -7.21 -3.14 2.00
CA ARG A 30 -7.56 -4.55 2.06
C ARG A 30 -8.37 -5.01 0.84
N ALA A 31 -9.34 -4.21 0.40
CA ALA A 31 -10.14 -4.53 -0.78
C ALA A 31 -9.28 -4.62 -2.04
N GLU A 32 -8.36 -3.65 -2.22
CA GLU A 32 -7.44 -3.65 -3.35
C GLU A 32 -6.43 -4.82 -3.27
N LEU A 33 -5.95 -5.17 -2.06
CA LEU A 33 -5.06 -6.31 -1.87
C LEU A 33 -5.73 -7.63 -2.25
N ILE A 34 -7.00 -7.81 -1.87
CA ILE A 34 -7.81 -8.98 -2.25
C ILE A 34 -7.96 -9.05 -3.77
N GLU A 35 -8.24 -7.92 -4.40
CA GLU A 35 -8.40 -7.86 -5.86
C GLU A 35 -7.08 -8.18 -6.59
N THR A 36 -5.96 -7.66 -6.10
CA THR A 36 -4.61 -7.96 -6.60
C THR A 36 -4.30 -9.46 -6.50
N ALA A 37 -4.63 -10.07 -5.36
CA ALA A 37 -4.46 -11.51 -5.15
C ALA A 37 -5.32 -12.34 -6.14
N ARG A 38 -6.58 -11.95 -6.36
CA ARG A 38 -7.46 -12.62 -7.34
C ARG A 38 -6.89 -12.55 -8.75
N GLN A 39 -6.32 -11.42 -9.14
CA GLN A 39 -5.72 -11.26 -10.47
C GLN A 39 -4.47 -12.12 -10.64
N LEU A 40 -3.64 -12.24 -9.59
CA LEU A 40 -2.46 -13.12 -9.58
C LEU A 40 -2.81 -14.62 -9.68
N GLU A 41 -4.00 -15.02 -9.21
CA GLU A 41 -4.49 -16.40 -9.33
C GLU A 41 -4.95 -16.76 -10.76
N SER A 42 -5.04 -15.78 -11.66
CA SER A 42 -5.39 -16.01 -13.06
C SER A 42 -4.30 -16.79 -13.79
N ARG A 43 -4.70 -17.81 -14.56
CA ARG A 43 -3.76 -18.70 -15.27
C ARG A 43 -3.10 -18.07 -16.49
N ASP A 44 -3.65 -16.96 -17.00
CA ASP A 44 -3.26 -16.35 -18.28
C ASP A 44 -2.56 -15.00 -18.12
N ILE A 45 -1.95 -14.72 -16.96
CA ILE A 45 -1.22 -13.48 -16.72
C ILE A 45 0.22 -13.52 -17.27
N GLU A 46 0.63 -12.46 -17.96
CA GLU A 46 2.01 -12.30 -18.40
C GLU A 46 2.96 -12.05 -17.21
N LEU A 47 4.20 -12.55 -17.29
CA LEU A 47 5.16 -12.47 -16.19
C LEU A 47 5.37 -11.03 -15.70
N GLU A 48 5.53 -10.06 -16.60
CA GLU A 48 5.77 -8.67 -16.19
C GLU A 48 4.54 -8.06 -15.50
N ALA A 49 3.34 -8.39 -15.96
CA ALA A 49 2.09 -7.99 -15.29
C ALA A 49 1.97 -8.64 -13.90
N ALA A 50 2.34 -9.92 -13.78
CA ALA A 50 2.34 -10.63 -12.50
C ALA A 50 3.34 -10.01 -11.50
N LEU A 51 4.52 -9.60 -11.96
CA LEU A 51 5.49 -8.91 -11.11
C LEU A 51 4.96 -7.57 -10.61
N LYS A 52 4.34 -6.77 -11.48
CA LYS A 52 3.74 -5.47 -11.08
C LYS A 52 2.61 -5.65 -10.07
N LEU A 53 1.74 -6.65 -10.25
CA LEU A 53 0.70 -6.97 -9.27
C LEU A 53 1.29 -7.45 -7.94
N TRP A 54 2.35 -8.25 -7.98
CA TRP A 54 3.02 -8.68 -6.76
C TRP A 54 3.62 -7.49 -6.00
N GLU A 55 4.33 -6.60 -6.67
CA GLU A 55 4.91 -5.39 -6.04
C GLU A 55 3.81 -4.51 -5.43
N ARG A 56 2.71 -4.28 -6.16
CA ARG A 56 1.55 -3.55 -5.66
C ARG A 56 0.93 -4.21 -4.43
N GLY A 57 0.76 -5.54 -4.46
CA GLY A 57 0.26 -6.31 -3.32
C GLY A 57 1.15 -6.18 -2.09
N GLN A 58 2.47 -6.14 -2.27
CA GLN A 58 3.44 -5.95 -1.18
C GLN A 58 3.34 -4.56 -0.57
N GLU A 59 3.11 -3.53 -1.38
CA GLU A 59 2.89 -2.16 -0.88
C GLU A 59 1.58 -2.05 -0.09
N LEU A 60 0.48 -2.60 -0.62
CA LEU A 60 -0.82 -2.64 0.07
C LEU A 60 -0.74 -3.40 1.40
N ALA A 61 -0.03 -4.53 1.43
CA ALA A 61 0.19 -5.30 2.65
C ALA A 61 0.94 -4.47 3.72
N LYS A 62 1.97 -3.71 3.33
CA LYS A 62 2.70 -2.81 4.25
C LYS A 62 1.79 -1.71 4.80
N VAL A 63 0.94 -1.12 3.96
CA VAL A 63 -0.05 -0.12 4.40
C VAL A 63 -1.00 -0.73 5.43
N CYS A 64 -1.56 -1.91 5.15
CA CYS A 64 -2.45 -2.61 6.07
C CYS A 64 -1.76 -2.89 7.43
N GLU A 65 -0.52 -3.37 7.40
CA GLU A 65 0.27 -3.64 8.60
C GLU A 65 0.50 -2.39 9.43
N ASN A 66 0.87 -1.27 8.80
CA ASN A 66 1.09 0.00 9.49
C ASN A 66 -0.17 0.49 10.19
N ILE A 67 -1.33 0.44 9.52
CA ILE A 67 -2.61 0.87 10.11
C ILE A 67 -2.96 -0.02 11.32
N LEU A 68 -2.80 -1.33 11.21
CA LEU A 68 -3.07 -2.26 12.31
C LEU A 68 -2.12 -2.05 13.49
N ARG A 69 -0.84 -1.80 13.22
CA ARG A 69 0.16 -1.49 14.25
C ARG A 69 -0.20 -0.22 15.02
N ASP A 70 -0.61 0.82 14.33
CA ASP A 70 -1.03 2.08 14.96
C ASP A 70 -2.31 1.90 15.79
N ALA A 71 -3.27 1.13 15.30
CA ALA A 71 -4.46 0.77 16.06
C ALA A 71 -4.10 0.00 17.34
N GLN A 72 -3.21 -0.98 17.25
CA GLN A 72 -2.74 -1.75 18.39
C GLN A 72 -2.02 -0.86 19.42
N ASN A 73 -1.16 0.05 18.98
CA ASN A 73 -0.47 1.00 19.86
C ASN A 73 -1.45 1.89 20.62
N ARG A 74 -2.53 2.35 19.97
CA ARG A 74 -3.58 3.15 20.61
C ARG A 74 -4.33 2.37 21.69
N VAL A 75 -4.65 1.11 21.40
CA VAL A 75 -5.30 0.21 22.38
C VAL A 75 -4.39 -0.04 23.57
N GLN A 76 -3.11 -0.35 23.33
CA GLN A 76 -2.15 -0.58 24.40
C GLN A 76 -2.00 0.66 25.29
N LYS A 77 -1.88 1.85 24.70
CA LYS A 77 -1.79 3.10 25.45
C LYS A 77 -3.02 3.33 26.34
N ALA A 78 -4.23 3.07 25.82
CA ALA A 78 -5.46 3.21 26.60
C ALA A 78 -5.52 2.22 27.77
N GLN A 79 -5.01 1.00 27.59
CA GLN A 79 -4.91 0.00 28.67
C GLN A 79 -3.91 0.44 29.75
N ASP A 80 -2.74 0.94 29.34
CA ASP A 80 -1.71 1.42 30.26
C ASP A 80 -2.18 2.65 31.07
N GLU A 81 -2.98 3.53 30.45
CA GLU A 81 -3.59 4.68 31.13
C GLU A 81 -4.66 4.24 32.14
N ALA A 82 -5.51 3.27 31.78
CA ALA A 82 -6.51 2.71 32.68
C ALA A 82 -5.86 2.04 33.91
N ALA A 83 -4.79 1.26 33.70
CA ALA A 83 -4.06 0.59 34.79
C ALA A 83 -3.34 1.55 35.75
N LYS A 84 -3.00 2.77 35.32
CA LYS A 84 -2.38 3.79 36.18
C LYS A 84 -3.39 4.60 37.00
N ALA A 85 -4.67 4.56 36.60
CA ALA A 85 -5.73 5.28 37.29
C ALA A 85 -6.31 4.50 38.50
N GLU A 86 -5.95 3.22 38.63
CA GLU A 86 -6.21 2.34 39.78
C GLU A 86 -5.08 2.44 40.82
#